data_AF-A0A7C5EK71-F1
#
_entry.id   AF-A0A7C5EK71-F1
#
_cell.length_a   1.000
_cell.length_b   1.000
_cell.length_c   1.000
_cell.angle_alpha   90.00
_cell.angle_beta   90.00
_cell.angle_gamma   90.00
#
_symmetry.space_group_name_H-M   'P 1'
#
loop_
_entity.id
_entity.type
_entity.pdbx_description
1 polymer ?
#
loop_
_entity_poly.entity_id
_entity_poly.type
_entity_poly.pdbx_seq_one_letter_code
_entity_poly.pdbx_strand_id
1 'polypeptide(L)'
;MKKMFLIVPVLSALALAGAVAAEQAAAPAAGGKEKAAEKLGVLTGRLLVKLQDLQKLLDGNANGAQAGFSNIQYLYGKVSQNIQKQMNEENAKPQEMRNGVLVDSLNKKSQKLQEMYNECHQKQWPEYGRKMAEPSAVFYSLNEAYRRVVDMQQYWSRADLDMEVLIAVLSALDRKADEVRAQAQAALDAWVKFVAEWEAFAKE
;
A
#
# COMPACT_ATOMS: atom_id res chain seq x y z
N MET A 1 -12.64 24.56 15.39
CA MET A 1 -12.24 23.20 14.96
C MET A 1 -13.42 22.52 14.27
N LYS A 2 -13.14 21.65 13.30
CA LYS A 2 -14.03 20.68 12.62
C LYS A 2 -14.93 21.21 11.48
N LYS A 3 -14.34 21.32 10.29
CA LYS A 3 -14.99 21.08 8.98
C LYS A 3 -14.04 20.24 8.12
N MET A 4 -14.01 18.93 8.32
CA MET A 4 -13.15 18.04 7.53
C MET A 4 -13.65 16.59 7.62
N PHE A 5 -14.90 16.30 7.21
CA PHE A 5 -15.42 14.92 7.26
C PHE A 5 -16.39 14.51 6.13
N LEU A 6 -16.50 15.27 5.03
CA LEU A 6 -17.47 14.94 3.97
C LEU A 6 -16.93 14.88 2.53
N ILE A 7 -15.63 15.08 2.31
CA ILE A 7 -15.09 15.17 0.94
C ILE A 7 -14.64 13.80 0.38
N VAL A 8 -14.30 12.83 1.23
CA VAL A 8 -13.81 11.51 0.79
C VAL A 8 -14.90 10.59 0.20
N PRO A 9 -16.12 10.45 0.75
CA PRO A 9 -17.11 9.52 0.18
C PRO A 9 -17.70 10.00 -1.15
N VAL A 10 -17.69 11.32 -1.42
CA VAL A 10 -18.26 11.89 -2.64
C VAL A 10 -17.34 11.66 -3.85
N LEU A 11 -16.02 11.76 -3.66
CA LEU A 11 -15.05 11.48 -4.73
C LEU A 11 -15.06 10.01 -5.14
N SER A 12 -15.18 9.08 -4.18
CA SER A 12 -15.28 7.65 -4.46
C SER A 12 -16.58 7.28 -5.17
N ALA A 13 -17.70 7.90 -4.81
CA ALA A 13 -18.99 7.68 -5.46
C ALA A 13 -19.02 8.24 -6.89
N LEU A 14 -18.41 9.42 -7.14
CA LEU A 14 -18.30 9.99 -8.48
C LEU A 14 -17.39 9.16 -9.38
N ALA A 15 -16.25 8.69 -8.86
CA ALA A 15 -15.33 7.84 -9.60
C ALA A 15 -15.97 6.49 -9.97
N LEU A 16 -16.74 5.91 -9.04
CA LEU A 16 -17.49 4.67 -9.29
C LEU A 16 -18.61 4.91 -10.32
N ALA A 17 -19.36 6.00 -10.20
CA ALA A 17 -20.40 6.37 -11.16
C ALA A 17 -19.83 6.61 -12.58
N GLY A 18 -18.67 7.25 -12.69
CA GLY A 18 -17.98 7.45 -13.96
C GLY A 18 -17.48 6.15 -14.58
N ALA A 19 -16.91 5.25 -13.79
CA ALA A 19 -16.47 3.92 -14.25
C ALA A 19 -17.65 3.08 -14.74
N VAL A 20 -18.79 3.09 -14.03
CA VAL A 20 -20.02 2.38 -14.42
C VAL A 20 -20.60 2.95 -15.72
N ALA A 21 -20.61 4.26 -15.89
CA ALA A 21 -21.11 4.91 -17.11
C ALA A 21 -20.26 4.56 -18.36
N ALA A 22 -18.94 4.52 -18.21
CA ALA A 22 -18.03 4.11 -19.29
C ALA A 22 -18.21 2.63 -19.66
N GLU A 23 -18.47 1.78 -18.67
CA GLU A 23 -18.68 0.34 -18.87
C GLU A 23 -20.02 0.04 -19.57
N GLN A 24 -21.09 0.75 -19.19
CA GLN A 24 -22.40 0.66 -19.85
C GLN A 24 -22.35 1.09 -21.32
N ALA A 25 -21.56 2.12 -21.64
CA ALA A 25 -21.38 2.56 -23.03
C ALA A 25 -20.62 1.54 -23.90
N ALA A 26 -19.90 0.60 -23.28
CA ALA A 26 -19.10 -0.42 -23.95
C ALA A 26 -19.77 -1.82 -24.02
N ALA A 27 -20.94 -2.01 -23.41
CA ALA A 27 -21.60 -3.32 -23.34
C ALA A 27 -22.32 -3.66 -24.66
N PRO A 28 -21.96 -4.75 -25.37
CA PRO A 28 -22.72 -5.23 -26.53
C PRO A 28 -24.04 -5.86 -26.07
N ALA A 29 -25.16 -5.38 -26.62
CA ALA A 29 -26.48 -5.95 -26.36
C ALA A 29 -26.65 -7.30 -27.06
N ALA A 30 -26.38 -8.43 -26.38
CA ALA A 30 -27.00 -9.73 -26.68
C ALA A 30 -26.48 -10.89 -25.80
N GLY A 31 -27.41 -11.61 -25.16
CA GLY A 31 -27.18 -12.95 -24.63
C GLY A 31 -28.26 -13.36 -23.64
N GLY A 32 -28.92 -14.50 -23.84
CA GLY A 32 -30.02 -14.97 -22.98
C GLY A 32 -29.69 -14.99 -21.48
N LYS A 33 -30.71 -14.82 -20.64
CA LYS A 33 -30.61 -14.64 -19.17
C LYS A 33 -29.66 -15.63 -18.47
N GLU A 34 -29.57 -16.87 -18.95
CA GLU A 34 -28.65 -17.90 -18.42
C GLU A 34 -27.17 -17.57 -18.63
N LYS A 35 -26.77 -17.09 -19.81
CA LYS A 35 -25.37 -16.69 -20.07
C LYS A 35 -24.97 -15.47 -19.26
N ALA A 36 -25.89 -14.54 -19.05
CA ALA A 36 -25.66 -13.36 -18.22
C ALA A 36 -25.49 -13.76 -16.73
N ALA A 37 -26.30 -14.70 -16.23
CA ALA A 37 -26.18 -15.22 -14.87
C ALA A 37 -24.85 -15.97 -14.64
N GLU A 38 -24.40 -16.78 -15.59
CA GLU A 38 -23.09 -17.45 -15.52
C GLU A 38 -21.94 -16.43 -15.47
N LYS A 39 -21.96 -15.44 -16.36
CA LYS A 39 -20.95 -14.36 -16.41
C LYS A 39 -20.92 -13.55 -15.09
N LEU A 40 -22.08 -13.27 -14.50
CA LEU A 40 -22.18 -12.63 -13.19
C LEU A 40 -21.57 -13.48 -12.08
N GLY A 41 -21.85 -14.79 -12.07
CA GLY A 41 -21.27 -15.71 -11.10
C GLY A 41 -19.74 -15.74 -11.17
N VAL A 42 -19.19 -15.82 -12.38
CA VAL A 42 -17.74 -15.78 -12.62
C VAL A 42 -17.13 -14.45 -12.16
N LEU A 43 -17.72 -13.31 -12.53
CA LEU A 43 -17.23 -11.99 -12.14
C LEU A 43 -17.27 -11.79 -10.61
N THR A 44 -18.36 -12.20 -9.98
CA THR A 44 -18.54 -12.09 -8.53
C THR A 44 -17.49 -12.91 -7.79
N GLY A 45 -17.30 -14.18 -8.20
CA GLY A 45 -16.29 -15.06 -7.61
C GLY A 45 -14.86 -14.54 -7.80
N ARG A 46 -14.53 -14.04 -9.01
CA ARG A 46 -13.22 -13.45 -9.29
C ARG A 46 -12.95 -12.21 -8.44
N LEU A 47 -13.93 -11.32 -8.33
CA LEU A 47 -13.81 -10.10 -7.54
C LEU A 47 -13.63 -10.42 -6.04
N LEU A 48 -14.32 -11.44 -5.51
CA LEU A 48 -14.11 -11.89 -4.14
C LEU A 48 -12.66 -12.28 -3.87
N VAL A 49 -12.06 -13.08 -4.77
CA VAL A 49 -10.66 -13.50 -4.65
C VAL A 49 -9.74 -12.28 -4.68
N LYS A 50 -9.96 -11.34 -5.60
CA LYS A 50 -9.17 -10.10 -5.67
C LYS A 50 -9.27 -9.27 -4.40
N LEU A 51 -10.46 -9.13 -3.83
CA LEU A 51 -10.66 -8.39 -2.58
C LEU A 51 -9.96 -9.07 -1.39
N GLN A 52 -9.99 -10.40 -1.32
CA GLN A 52 -9.26 -11.16 -0.30
C GLN A 52 -7.74 -10.99 -0.44
N ASP A 53 -7.22 -11.06 -1.66
CA ASP A 53 -5.80 -10.80 -1.94
C ASP A 53 -5.39 -9.38 -1.59
N LEU A 54 -6.22 -8.40 -1.95
CA LEU A 54 -5.98 -7.00 -1.65
C LEU A 54 -6.03 -6.74 -0.14
N GLN A 55 -6.95 -7.39 0.58
CA GLN A 55 -6.98 -7.34 2.04
C GLN A 55 -5.67 -7.90 2.64
N LYS A 56 -5.22 -9.07 2.19
CA LYS A 56 -3.94 -9.66 2.63
C LYS A 56 -2.76 -8.74 2.33
N LEU A 57 -2.76 -8.10 1.16
CA LEU A 57 -1.75 -7.12 0.80
C LEU A 57 -1.78 -5.96 1.80
N LEU A 58 -2.92 -5.31 2.03
CA LEU A 58 -3.03 -4.17 2.92
C LEU A 58 -2.70 -4.52 4.40
N ASP A 59 -3.20 -5.65 4.90
CA ASP A 59 -2.97 -6.12 6.27
C ASP A 59 -1.53 -6.62 6.48
N GLY A 60 -1.04 -7.46 5.57
CA GLY A 60 0.34 -7.94 5.55
C GLY A 60 1.35 -6.80 5.42
N ASN A 61 0.99 -5.76 4.67
CA ASN A 61 1.81 -4.56 4.51
C ASN A 61 1.79 -3.68 5.75
N ALA A 62 0.67 -3.53 6.45
CA ALA A 62 0.65 -2.77 7.70
C ALA A 62 1.62 -3.40 8.72
N ASN A 63 1.63 -4.73 8.82
CA ASN A 63 2.54 -5.46 9.70
C ASN A 63 4.00 -5.44 9.19
N GLY A 64 4.23 -5.69 7.90
CA GLY A 64 5.56 -5.71 7.29
C GLY A 64 6.22 -4.34 7.25
N ALA A 65 5.46 -3.28 6.95
CA ALA A 65 5.99 -1.93 6.93
C ALA A 65 6.35 -1.43 8.33
N GLN A 66 5.49 -1.71 9.32
CA GLN A 66 5.79 -1.42 10.72
C GLN A 66 7.01 -2.22 11.21
N ALA A 67 7.14 -3.49 10.82
CA ALA A 67 8.32 -4.29 11.14
C ALA A 67 9.59 -3.70 10.52
N GLY A 68 9.54 -3.27 9.25
CA GLY A 68 10.65 -2.59 8.58
C GLY A 68 11.05 -1.29 9.28
N PHE A 69 10.07 -0.48 9.70
CA PHE A 69 10.34 0.75 10.44
C PHE A 69 10.99 0.49 11.81
N SER A 70 10.44 -0.46 12.57
CA SER A 70 11.03 -0.91 13.84
C SER A 70 12.44 -1.46 13.65
N ASN A 71 12.70 -2.19 12.56
CA ASN A 71 14.03 -2.69 12.22
C ASN A 71 15.01 -1.55 11.95
N ILE A 72 14.60 -0.52 11.21
CA ILE A 72 15.43 0.68 10.99
C ILE A 72 15.80 1.34 12.33
N GLN A 73 14.84 1.49 13.26
CA GLN A 73 15.12 2.06 14.58
C GLN A 73 16.14 1.21 15.36
N TYR A 74 15.99 -0.11 15.33
CA TYR A 74 16.92 -1.05 15.95
C TYR A 74 18.32 -0.95 15.32
N LEU A 75 18.42 -0.97 14.00
CA LEU A 75 19.69 -0.87 13.28
C LEU A 75 20.38 0.47 13.55
N TYR A 76 19.63 1.57 13.58
CA TYR A 76 20.16 2.89 13.94
C TYR A 76 20.84 2.87 15.31
N GLY A 77 20.14 2.36 16.33
CA GLY A 77 20.70 2.25 17.68
C GLY A 77 21.96 1.38 17.71
N LYS A 78 21.92 0.22 17.05
CA LYS A 78 23.05 -0.71 17.01
C LYS A 78 24.29 -0.13 16.32
N VAL A 79 24.11 0.48 15.14
CA VAL A 79 25.21 1.07 14.37
C VAL A 79 25.78 2.29 15.12
N SER A 80 24.92 3.15 15.66
CA SER A 80 25.34 4.31 16.45
C SER A 80 26.18 3.90 17.67
N GLN A 81 25.77 2.87 18.41
CA GLN A 81 26.53 2.36 19.55
C GLN A 81 27.89 1.80 19.12
N ASN A 82 27.95 1.08 18.00
CA ASN A 82 29.21 0.51 17.51
C ASN A 82 30.19 1.60 17.05
N ILE A 83 29.70 2.63 16.35
CA ILE A 83 30.51 3.80 15.99
C ILE A 83 31.04 4.50 17.24
N GLN A 84 30.18 4.78 18.23
CA GLN A 84 30.59 5.46 19.45
C GLN A 84 31.63 4.65 20.22
N LYS A 85 31.45 3.32 20.30
CA LYS A 85 32.41 2.42 20.93
C LYS A 85 33.78 2.51 20.26
N GLN A 86 33.85 2.35 18.94
CA GLN A 86 35.11 2.40 18.20
C GLN A 86 35.78 3.77 18.31
N MET A 87 34.99 4.85 18.28
CA MET A 87 35.49 6.20 18.45
C MET A 87 36.05 6.44 19.86
N ASN A 88 35.42 5.90 20.90
CA ASN A 88 35.93 5.97 22.27
C ASN A 88 37.23 5.16 22.42
N GLU A 89 37.29 3.95 21.84
CA GLU A 89 38.48 3.10 21.84
C GLU A 89 39.65 3.79 21.12
N GLU A 90 39.39 4.46 20.00
CA GLU A 90 40.41 5.21 19.26
C GLU A 90 40.87 6.45 20.02
N ASN A 91 39.95 7.20 20.65
CA ASN A 91 40.27 8.39 21.43
C ASN A 91 41.01 8.08 22.74
N ALA A 92 40.85 6.89 23.29
CA ALA A 92 41.59 6.43 24.47
C ALA A 92 43.09 6.17 24.17
N LYS A 93 43.47 6.03 22.90
CA LYS A 93 44.87 5.84 22.51
C LYS A 93 45.68 7.14 22.68
N PRO A 94 46.99 7.03 23.00
CA PRO A 94 47.92 8.15 22.92
C PRO A 94 47.87 8.82 21.54
N GLN A 95 48.05 10.14 21.49
CA GLN A 95 47.79 10.95 20.30
C GLN A 95 48.60 10.48 19.07
N GLU A 96 49.84 10.09 19.28
CA GLU A 96 50.76 9.53 18.27
C GLU A 96 50.34 8.15 17.73
N MET A 97 49.46 7.43 18.44
CA MET A 97 48.94 6.11 18.04
C MET A 97 47.53 6.17 17.46
N ARG A 98 46.91 7.35 17.40
CA ARG A 98 45.56 7.52 16.85
C ARG A 98 45.56 7.38 15.34
N ASN A 99 44.64 6.56 14.84
CA ASN A 99 44.35 6.40 13.44
C ASN A 99 43.33 7.47 12.99
N GLY A 100 43.83 8.62 12.54
CA GLY A 100 43.00 9.71 12.02
C GLY A 100 42.10 9.28 10.86
N VAL A 101 42.55 8.35 10.00
CA VAL A 101 41.75 7.82 8.89
C VAL A 101 40.53 7.05 9.40
N LEU A 102 40.70 6.26 10.46
CA LEU A 102 39.59 5.56 11.10
C LEU A 102 38.59 6.54 11.72
N VAL A 103 39.07 7.56 12.44
CA VAL A 103 38.21 8.60 13.04
C VAL A 103 37.40 9.32 11.96
N ASP A 104 38.04 9.74 10.86
CA ASP A 104 37.36 10.38 9.74
C ASP A 104 36.33 9.47 9.08
N SER A 105 36.64 8.18 8.92
CA SER A 105 35.71 7.17 8.40
C SER A 105 34.50 7.00 9.31
N LEU A 106 34.71 6.88 10.63
CA LEU A 106 33.65 6.77 11.63
C LEU A 106 32.76 8.02 11.67
N ASN A 107 33.35 9.21 11.56
CA ASN A 107 32.61 10.47 11.47
C ASN A 107 31.72 10.52 10.22
N LYS A 108 32.27 10.16 9.04
CA LYS A 108 31.47 10.08 7.80
C LYS A 108 30.34 9.06 7.91
N LYS A 109 30.60 7.89 8.52
CA LYS A 109 29.58 6.87 8.74
C LYS A 109 28.49 7.35 9.71
N SER A 110 28.87 8.08 10.76
CA SER A 110 27.92 8.69 11.70
C SER A 110 27.03 9.74 11.03
N GLN A 111 27.63 10.62 10.21
CA GLN A 111 26.89 11.60 9.42
C GLN A 111 25.90 10.91 8.47
N LYS A 112 26.36 9.90 7.73
CA LYS A 112 25.49 9.17 6.80
C LYS A 112 24.36 8.44 7.51
N LEU A 113 24.64 7.82 8.67
CA LEU A 113 23.63 7.18 9.51
C LEU A 113 22.55 8.18 9.92
N GLN A 114 22.93 9.38 10.36
CA GLN A 114 21.99 10.43 10.76
C GLN A 114 21.16 10.93 9.57
N GLU A 115 21.78 11.13 8.40
CA GLU A 115 21.09 11.51 7.17
C GLU A 115 20.03 10.48 6.77
N MET A 116 20.39 9.20 6.75
CA MET A 116 19.46 8.12 6.42
C MET A 116 18.31 8.04 7.44
N TYR A 117 18.60 8.25 8.72
CA TYR A 117 17.59 8.27 9.79
C TYR A 117 16.61 9.42 9.60
N ASN A 118 17.12 10.61 9.31
CA ASN A 118 16.30 11.77 9.00
C ASN A 118 15.46 11.54 7.75
N GLU A 119 16.03 10.95 6.69
CA GLU A 119 15.30 10.62 5.46
C GLU A 119 14.16 9.63 5.73
N CYS A 120 14.40 8.60 6.55
CA CYS A 120 13.36 7.65 6.96
C CYS A 120 12.17 8.38 7.62
N HIS A 121 12.45 9.19 8.64
CA HIS A 121 11.43 9.83 9.46
C HIS A 121 10.71 11.00 8.79
N GLN A 122 11.43 11.81 8.02
CA GLN A 122 10.89 13.04 7.44
C GLN A 122 10.28 12.84 6.06
N LYS A 123 10.70 11.79 5.34
CA LYS A 123 10.31 11.59 3.95
C LYS A 123 9.72 10.21 3.71
N GLN A 124 10.49 9.14 3.86
CA GLN A 124 10.11 7.82 3.35
C GLN A 124 8.91 7.22 4.08
N TRP A 125 8.91 7.26 5.42
CA TRP A 125 7.80 6.74 6.22
C TRP A 125 6.50 7.55 6.03
N PRO A 126 6.51 8.90 6.11
CA PRO A 126 5.35 9.70 5.77
C PRO A 126 4.85 9.50 4.32
N GLU A 127 5.77 9.38 3.35
CA GLU A 127 5.42 9.18 1.95
C GLU A 127 4.76 7.81 1.72
N TYR A 128 5.26 6.75 2.35
CA TYR A 128 4.62 5.44 2.37
C TYR A 128 3.19 5.54 2.93
N GLY A 129 3.03 6.16 4.11
CA GLY A 129 1.72 6.34 4.73
C GLY A 129 0.73 7.10 3.83
N ARG A 130 1.20 8.17 3.17
CA ARG A 130 0.40 8.94 2.21
C ARG A 130 0.00 8.10 0.99
N LYS A 131 0.93 7.34 0.41
CA LYS A 131 0.67 6.50 -0.76
C LYS A 131 -0.25 5.32 -0.45
N MET A 132 -0.26 4.84 0.79
CA MET A 132 -1.14 3.75 1.23
C MET A 132 -2.53 4.22 1.69
N ALA A 133 -2.68 5.50 2.07
CA ALA A 133 -3.94 6.02 2.58
C ALA A 133 -5.09 5.92 1.56
N GLU A 134 -4.84 6.32 0.30
CA GLU A 134 -5.85 6.27 -0.75
C GLU A 134 -6.21 4.83 -1.15
N PRO A 135 -5.27 3.92 -1.46
CA PRO A 135 -5.58 2.51 -1.73
C PRO A 135 -6.39 1.85 -0.62
N SER A 136 -6.05 2.10 0.65
CA SER A 136 -6.81 1.56 1.79
C SER A 136 -8.24 2.10 1.84
N ALA A 137 -8.44 3.42 1.66
CA ALA A 137 -9.77 4.01 1.65
C ALA A 137 -10.63 3.51 0.48
N VAL A 138 -10.04 3.36 -0.70
CA VAL A 138 -10.73 2.82 -1.88
C VAL A 138 -11.06 1.34 -1.69
N PHE A 139 -10.16 0.54 -1.12
CA PHE A 139 -10.42 -0.87 -0.80
C PHE A 139 -11.67 -1.04 0.07
N TYR A 140 -11.80 -0.28 1.17
CA TYR A 140 -13.00 -0.37 2.01
C TYR A 140 -14.28 -0.01 1.24
N SER A 141 -14.20 1.01 0.39
CA SER A 141 -15.33 1.42 -0.46
C SER A 141 -15.70 0.33 -1.49
N LEU A 142 -14.71 -0.32 -2.09
CA LEU A 142 -14.90 -1.44 -3.02
C LEU A 142 -15.51 -2.66 -2.33
N ASN A 143 -15.02 -3.00 -1.15
CA ASN A 143 -15.53 -4.13 -0.39
C ASN A 143 -17.00 -3.92 0.02
N GLU A 144 -17.35 -2.71 0.47
CA GLU A 144 -18.74 -2.35 0.76
C GLU A 144 -19.64 -2.39 -0.49
N ALA A 145 -19.16 -1.87 -1.62
CA ALA A 145 -19.90 -1.93 -2.88
C ALA A 145 -20.13 -3.38 -3.33
N TYR A 146 -19.09 -4.22 -3.27
CA TYR A 146 -19.19 -5.65 -3.58
C TYR A 146 -20.20 -6.36 -2.67
N ARG A 147 -20.14 -6.15 -1.35
CA ARG A 147 -21.08 -6.77 -0.40
C ARG A 147 -22.52 -6.39 -0.70
N ARG A 148 -22.80 -5.10 -0.96
CA ARG A 148 -24.14 -4.65 -1.35
C ARG A 148 -24.62 -5.32 -2.63
N VAL A 149 -23.74 -5.50 -3.61
CA VAL A 149 -24.07 -6.16 -4.87
C VAL A 149 -24.41 -7.63 -4.63
N VAL A 150 -23.63 -8.34 -3.82
CA VAL A 150 -23.89 -9.75 -3.48
C VAL A 150 -25.14 -9.92 -2.63
N ASP A 151 -25.36 -9.07 -1.63
CA ASP A 151 -26.54 -9.13 -0.75
C ASP A 151 -27.85 -8.92 -1.52
N MET A 152 -27.79 -8.18 -2.63
CA MET A 152 -28.92 -7.93 -3.51
C MET A 152 -29.15 -9.02 -4.58
N GLN A 153 -28.26 -10.00 -4.70
CA GLN A 153 -28.30 -11.05 -5.74
C GLN A 153 -29.62 -11.85 -5.77
N GLN A 154 -30.21 -12.10 -4.60
CA GLN A 154 -31.50 -12.79 -4.46
C GLN A 154 -32.68 -12.00 -5.02
N TYR A 155 -32.59 -10.67 -5.09
CA TYR A 155 -33.63 -9.80 -5.65
C TYR A 155 -33.48 -9.67 -7.16
N TRP A 156 -32.25 -9.68 -7.66
CA TRP A 156 -31.97 -9.50 -9.08
C TRP A 156 -32.22 -10.73 -9.93
N SER A 157 -31.99 -11.92 -9.37
CA SER A 157 -32.34 -13.19 -10.01
C SER A 157 -33.84 -13.37 -10.24
N ARG A 158 -34.69 -12.57 -9.57
CA ARG A 158 -36.16 -12.65 -9.62
C ARG A 158 -36.83 -11.45 -10.28
N ALA A 159 -36.12 -10.36 -10.47
CA ALA A 159 -36.62 -9.16 -11.13
C ALA A 159 -36.25 -9.18 -12.62
N ASP A 160 -37.04 -8.51 -13.46
CA ASP A 160 -36.65 -8.15 -14.84
C ASP A 160 -35.58 -7.03 -14.83
N LEU A 161 -34.52 -7.25 -14.05
CA LEU A 161 -33.38 -6.35 -13.98
C LEU A 161 -32.49 -6.53 -15.20
N ASP A 162 -31.94 -5.41 -15.65
CA ASP A 162 -30.97 -5.41 -16.72
C ASP A 162 -29.65 -5.99 -16.20
N MET A 163 -29.44 -7.27 -16.49
CA MET A 163 -28.25 -8.02 -16.09
C MET A 163 -26.97 -7.41 -16.69
N GLU A 164 -27.05 -6.69 -17.81
CA GLU A 164 -25.90 -5.98 -18.39
C GLU A 164 -25.42 -4.85 -17.49
N VAL A 165 -26.33 -4.15 -16.79
CA VAL A 165 -25.97 -3.11 -15.82
C VAL A 165 -25.20 -3.70 -14.64
N LEU A 166 -25.61 -4.87 -14.15
CA LEU A 166 -24.92 -5.55 -13.06
C LEU A 166 -23.55 -6.07 -13.49
N ILE A 167 -23.45 -6.63 -14.69
CA ILE A 167 -22.18 -7.05 -15.30
C ILE A 167 -21.24 -5.85 -15.42
N ALA A 168 -21.77 -4.70 -15.85
CA ALA A 168 -21.00 -3.47 -15.99
C ALA A 168 -20.49 -2.96 -14.63
N VAL A 169 -21.33 -2.93 -13.60
CA VAL A 169 -20.93 -2.56 -12.23
C VAL A 169 -19.84 -3.48 -11.69
N LEU A 170 -20.02 -4.80 -11.79
CA LEU A 170 -19.03 -5.76 -11.31
C LEU A 170 -17.71 -5.70 -12.08
N SER A 171 -17.76 -5.45 -13.39
CA SER A 171 -16.56 -5.30 -14.21
C SER A 171 -15.80 -4.01 -13.88
N ALA A 172 -16.50 -2.91 -13.62
CA ALA A 172 -15.91 -1.67 -13.13
C ALA A 172 -15.25 -1.85 -11.74
N LEU A 173 -15.91 -2.56 -10.81
CA LEU A 173 -15.34 -2.90 -9.50
C LEU A 173 -14.09 -3.78 -9.63
N ASP A 174 -14.11 -4.75 -10.54
CA ASP A 174 -12.99 -5.66 -10.82
C ASP A 174 -11.76 -4.95 -11.36
N ARG A 175 -11.93 -4.01 -12.30
CA ARG A 175 -10.83 -3.15 -12.76
C ARG A 175 -10.31 -2.26 -11.65
N LYS A 176 -11.21 -1.69 -10.84
CA LYS A 176 -10.82 -0.81 -9.75
C LYS A 176 -10.03 -1.56 -8.67
N ALA A 177 -10.36 -2.82 -8.41
CA ALA A 177 -9.57 -3.67 -7.52
C ALA A 177 -8.13 -3.88 -8.05
N ASP A 178 -7.94 -4.04 -9.37
CA ASP A 178 -6.61 -4.15 -9.97
C ASP A 178 -5.80 -2.85 -9.85
N GLU A 179 -6.44 -1.70 -10.11
CA GLU A 179 -5.80 -0.39 -9.92
C GLU A 179 -5.33 -0.18 -8.49
N VAL A 180 -6.19 -0.47 -7.50
CA VAL A 180 -5.86 -0.32 -6.07
C VAL A 180 -4.73 -1.27 -5.68
N ARG A 181 -4.74 -2.51 -6.18
CA ARG A 181 -3.66 -3.48 -5.96
C ARG A 181 -2.33 -2.95 -6.51
N ALA A 182 -2.32 -2.44 -7.75
CA ALA A 182 -1.10 -1.91 -8.37
C ALA A 182 -0.52 -0.72 -7.59
N GLN A 183 -1.38 0.21 -7.14
CA GLN A 183 -0.97 1.35 -6.34
C GLN A 183 -0.40 0.93 -4.98
N ALA A 184 -1.09 0.04 -4.27
CA ALA A 184 -0.64 -0.47 -2.97
C ALA A 184 0.69 -1.24 -3.09
N GLN A 185 0.84 -2.05 -4.13
CA GLN A 185 2.07 -2.81 -4.39
C GLN A 185 3.26 -1.87 -4.66
N ALA A 186 3.08 -0.85 -5.52
CA ALA A 186 4.14 0.10 -5.82
C ALA A 186 4.61 0.88 -4.58
N ALA A 187 3.68 1.24 -3.68
CA ALA A 187 4.02 1.89 -2.42
C ALA A 187 4.82 0.95 -1.49
N LEU A 188 4.43 -0.33 -1.42
CA LEU A 188 5.15 -1.34 -0.66
C LEU A 188 6.55 -1.59 -1.21
N ASP A 189 6.69 -1.81 -2.51
CA ASP A 189 7.97 -2.13 -3.14
C ASP A 189 9.00 -1.02 -2.90
N ALA A 190 8.56 0.23 -2.98
CA ALA A 190 9.40 1.38 -2.65
C ALA A 190 9.86 1.36 -1.18
N TRP A 191 8.97 1.03 -0.24
CA TRP A 191 9.30 0.92 1.17
C TRP A 191 10.24 -0.24 1.47
N VAL A 192 9.98 -1.43 0.93
CA VAL A 192 10.82 -2.62 1.09
C VAL A 192 12.22 -2.38 0.55
N LYS A 193 12.33 -1.73 -0.62
CA LYS A 193 13.62 -1.34 -1.18
C LYS A 193 14.40 -0.42 -0.24
N PHE A 194 13.74 0.60 0.32
CA PHE A 194 14.38 1.51 1.28
C PHE A 194 14.85 0.79 2.55
N VAL A 195 14.05 -0.14 3.10
CA VAL A 195 14.45 -0.96 4.25
C VAL A 195 15.66 -1.84 3.92
N ALA A 196 15.71 -2.42 2.72
CA ALA A 196 16.85 -3.23 2.28
C ALA A 196 18.14 -2.40 2.15
N GLU A 197 18.07 -1.15 1.68
CA GLU A 197 19.20 -0.21 1.65
C GLU A 197 19.74 0.08 3.06
N TRP A 198 18.85 0.20 4.04
CA TRP A 198 19.21 0.32 5.46
C TRP A 198 19.93 -0.90 6.01
N GLU A 199 19.43 -2.09 5.70
CA GLU A 199 20.04 -3.35 6.13
C GLU A 199 21.42 -3.55 5.51
N ALA A 200 21.62 -3.11 4.26
CA ALA A 200 22.92 -3.12 3.60
C ALA A 200 23.90 -2.17 4.30
N PHE A 201 23.51 -0.91 4.52
CA PHE A 201 24.33 0.08 5.21
C PHE A 201 24.74 -0.37 6.63
N ALA A 202 23.84 -1.06 7.35
CA ALA A 202 24.13 -1.52 8.71
C ALA A 202 25.10 -2.72 8.78
N LYS A 203 25.36 -3.40 7.65
CA LYS A 203 26.30 -4.53 7.53
C LYS A 203 27.71 -4.10 7.13
N GLU A 204 27.84 -2.97 6.42
CA GLU A 204 29.11 -2.26 6.22
C GLU A 204 29.66 -1.73 7.55
#